data_AF-A0A920HHA5-F1
#
_entry.id   AF-A0A920HHA5-F1
#
_cell.length_a   1.000
_cell.length_b   1.000
_cell.length_c   1.000
_cell.angle_alpha   90.00
_cell.angle_beta   90.00
_cell.angle_gamma   90.00
#
_symmetry.space_group_name_H-M   'P 1'
#
loop_
_entity.id
_entity.type
_entity.pdbx_description
1 polymer ?
#
loop_
_entity_poly.entity_id
_entity_poly.type
_entity_poly.pdbx_seq_one_letter_code
_entity_poly.pdbx_strand_id
1 'polypeptide(L)' 'MSRSLNSEIIIYDGICILCNYFIRFILKKDKKAHFKVTNLQSDFTKTKYPKF' A
#
# COMPACT_ATOMS: atom_id res chain seq x y z
N MET A 1 18.90 -10.37 -14.14
CA MET A 1 17.48 -10.75 -14.27
C MET A 1 16.80 -10.65 -12.91
N SER A 2 16.11 -9.56 -12.60
CA SER A 2 15.37 -9.44 -11.33
C SER A 2 13.87 -9.44 -11.62
N ARG A 3 13.21 -10.49 -11.15
CA ARG A 3 11.80 -10.84 -11.33
C ARG A 3 10.88 -9.66 -10.98
N SER A 4 10.16 -9.14 -11.97
CA SER A 4 8.97 -8.32 -11.72
C SER A 4 7.86 -9.23 -11.17
N LEU A 5 7.78 -9.32 -9.85
CA LEU A 5 6.54 -9.71 -9.18
C LEU A 5 5.70 -8.42 -9.15
N ASN A 6 4.83 -8.24 -10.14
CA ASN A 6 3.91 -7.11 -10.29
C ASN A 6 2.86 -7.09 -9.15
N SER A 7 3.29 -6.91 -7.90
CA SER A 7 2.41 -6.57 -6.79
C SER A 7 2.25 -5.05 -6.80
N GLU A 8 1.06 -4.56 -7.08
CA GLU A 8 0.78 -3.13 -7.05
C GLU A 8 0.81 -2.64 -5.60
N ILE A 9 1.49 -1.52 -5.34
CA ILE A 9 1.63 -0.95 -4.00
C ILE A 9 0.71 0.26 -3.88
N ILE A 10 -0.24 0.20 -2.94
CA ILE A 10 -1.13 1.30 -2.60
C ILE A 10 -0.54 2.05 -1.40
N ILE A 11 -0.15 3.30 -1.64
CA ILE A 11 0.34 4.22 -0.60
C ILE A 11 -0.82 5.13 -0.19
N TYR A 12 -1.13 5.22 1.10
CA TYR A 12 -2.22 6.05 1.61
C TYR A 12 -1.81 6.85 2.86
N ASP A 13 -2.50 7.94 3.16
CA ASP A 13 -2.10 8.91 4.21
C ASP A 13 -2.29 8.40 5.66
N GLY A 14 -2.93 7.25 5.88
CA GLY A 14 -2.97 6.59 7.21
C GLY A 14 -3.80 7.27 8.32
N ILE A 15 -4.07 8.57 8.22
CA ILE A 15 -4.68 9.39 9.29
C ILE A 15 -6.22 9.44 9.18
N CYS A 16 -6.77 9.17 7.99
CA CYS A 16 -8.21 9.23 7.76
C CYS A 16 -8.89 7.86 7.94
N ILE A 17 -9.96 7.85 8.75
CA ILE A 17 -10.82 6.67 9.00
C ILE A 17 -11.44 6.13 7.70
N LEU A 18 -11.81 7.02 6.77
CA LEU A 18 -12.33 6.63 5.46
C LEU A 18 -11.27 5.89 4.65
N CYS A 19 -10.03 6.40 4.61
CA CYS A 19 -8.93 5.76 3.90
C CYS A 19 -8.63 4.38 4.49
N ASN A 20 -8.58 4.27 5.83
CA ASN A 20 -8.37 2.97 6.48
C ASN A 20 -9.52 1.99 6.18
N TYR A 21 -10.77 2.44 6.23
CA TYR A 21 -11.92 1.61 5.87
C TYR A 21 -11.86 1.14 4.41
N PHE A 22 -11.51 2.05 3.49
CA PHE A 22 -11.39 1.76 2.06
C PHE A 22 -10.28 0.75 1.77
N ILE A 23 -9.10 0.91 2.38
CA ILE A 23 -7.99 -0.04 2.25
C ILE A 23 -8.38 -1.42 2.79
N ARG A 24 -9.03 -1.49 3.96
CA ARG A 24 -9.52 -2.75 4.53
C ARG A 24 -10.57 -3.41 3.63
N PHE A 25 -11.44 -2.63 3.00
CA PHE A 25 -12.40 -3.12 2.02
C PHE A 25 -11.72 -3.73 0.79
N ILE A 26 -10.72 -3.05 0.23
CA ILE A 26 -9.92 -3.54 -0.90
C ILE A 26 -9.23 -4.85 -0.53
N LEU A 27 -8.51 -4.89 0.60
CA LEU A 27 -7.80 -6.10 1.06
C LEU A 27 -8.76 -7.27 1.31
N LYS A 28 -9.97 -7.00 1.82
CA LYS A 28 -10.99 -8.04 2.02
C LYS A 28 -11.48 -8.65 0.70
N LYS A 29 -11.52 -7.85 -0.38
CA LYS A 29 -11.88 -8.33 -1.72
C LYS A 29 -10.70 -8.92 -2.49
N ASP A 30 -9.48 -8.47 -2.21
CA ASP A 30 -8.24 -8.95 -2.82
C ASP A 30 -7.76 -10.26 -2.19
N LYS A 31 -8.48 -11.35 -2.47
CA LYS A 31 -8.15 -12.71 -1.97
C LYS A 31 -6.83 -13.27 -2.53
N LYS A 32 -6.30 -12.67 -3.59
CA LYS A 32 -5.09 -13.13 -4.29
C LYS A 32 -3.86 -12.31 -3.93
N ALA A 33 -3.98 -11.37 -2.99
CA ALA A 33 -2.89 -10.51 -2.51
C ALA A 33 -2.12 -9.81 -3.65
N HIS A 34 -2.86 -9.32 -4.65
CA HIS A 34 -2.30 -8.52 -5.74
C HIS A 34 -1.82 -7.16 -5.24
N PHE A 35 -2.50 -6.59 -4.24
CA PHE A 35 -2.22 -5.27 -3.70
C PHE A 35 -1.50 -5.35 -2.36
N LYS A 36 -0.37 -4.63 -2.26
CA LYS A 36 0.32 -4.39 -1.00
C LYS A 36 0.02 -2.97 -0.54
N VAL A 37 -0.30 -2.80 0.73
CA VAL A 37 -0.66 -1.49 1.26
C VAL A 37 0.41 -0.99 2.22
N THR A 38 0.73 0.29 2.14
CA THR A 38 1.64 0.95 3.08
C THR A 38 1.12 2.36 3.34
N ASN A 39 1.40 2.91 4.52
CA ASN A 39 1.06 4.29 4.81
C ASN A 39 2.20 5.23 4.39
N LEU A 40 1.87 6.50 4.16
CA LEU A 40 2.82 7.53 3.76
C LEU A 40 3.88 7.80 4.84
N GLN A 41 3.49 7.68 6.12
CA GLN A 41 4.38 7.95 7.25
C GLN A 41 5.38 6.84 7.58
N SER A 42 5.20 5.63 7.05
CA SER A 42 6.07 4.49 7.35
C SER A 42 7.50 4.72 6.88
N ASP A 43 8.44 4.15 7.61
CA ASP A 43 9.85 4.12 7.21
C ASP A 43 10.05 3.44 5.85
N PHE A 44 9.19 2.48 5.49
CA PHE A 44 9.23 1.84 4.17
C PHE A 44 8.98 2.84 3.05
N THR A 45 7.93 3.65 3.16
CA THR A 45 7.59 4.65 2.14
C THR A 45 8.66 5.74 2.08
N LYS A 46 9.11 6.26 3.23
CA LYS A 46 10.16 7.28 3.31
C LYS A 46 11.49 6.82 2.70
N THR A 47 11.87 5.56 2.93
CA THR A 47 13.14 5.01 2.42
C THR A 47 13.07 4.71 0.93
N LYS A 48 11.93 4.16 0.47
CA LYS A 48 11.77 3.68 -0.91
C LYS A 48 11.24 4.75 -1.88
N TYR A 49 10.52 5.74 -1.35
CA TYR A 49 9.88 6.83 -2.09
C TYR A 49 10.07 8.18 -1.37
N PRO A 50 11.32 8.68 -1.25
CA PRO A 50 11.65 9.87 -0.46
C PRO A 50 11.14 11.21 -1.03
N LYS A 51 10.51 11.18 -2.22
CA LYS A 51 9.94 12.36 -2.88
C LYS A 51 8.44 12.56 -2.61
N PHE A 52 7.82 11.68 -1.83
CA PHE A 52 6.44 11.79 -1.37
C PHE A 52 6.40 11.98 0.15
#